data_AF-A0A920Q321-F1
#
_entry.id   AF-A0A920Q321-F1
#
_cell.length_a   1.000
_cell.length_b   1.000
_cell.length_c   1.000
_cell.angle_alpha   90.00
_cell.angle_beta   90.00
_cell.angle_gamma   90.00
#
_symmetry.space_group_name_H-M   'P 1'
#
loop_
_entity.id
_entity.type
_entity.pdbx_description
1 polymer ?
#
loop_
_entity_poly.entity_id
_entity_poly.type
_entity_poly.pdbx_seq_one_letter_code
_entity_poly.pdbx_strand_id
1 'polypeptide(L)'
;MYFPLEEFSVAGKTGTAEVRGKADTSIFAAFGPVEAPTHTLVAILEESGFGSSVAAPLAARVLEKVFAGTVPEAPLAAERYARSAALPLCVAWHQWRSGDTLARLEAADPSSAEAGGPVLDASGRVVVRGIQVDCEHLIEEVLDVFEVVSTGEGTG
;
A
#
# COMPACT_ATOMS: atom_id res chain seq x y z
N MET A 1 18.15 14.31 0.75
CA MET A 1 17.40 13.75 1.90
C MET A 1 18.37 13.48 3.04
N TYR A 2 18.04 13.83 4.28
CA TYR A 2 18.88 13.63 5.46
C TYR A 2 18.08 12.82 6.50
N PHE A 3 18.68 11.74 7.02
CA PHE A 3 18.04 10.90 8.04
C PHE A 3 18.38 11.45 9.44
N PRO A 4 17.42 11.60 10.36
CA PRO A 4 17.62 12.26 11.65
C PRO A 4 18.35 11.34 12.66
N LEU A 5 19.66 11.14 12.45
CA LEU A 5 20.49 10.25 13.27
C LEU A 5 20.60 10.66 14.74
N GLU A 6 20.38 11.94 15.05
CA GLU A 6 20.35 12.45 16.43
C GLU A 6 19.10 12.00 17.19
N GLU A 7 17.98 11.80 16.48
CA GLU A 7 16.72 11.34 17.06
C GLU A 7 16.62 9.81 17.01
N PHE A 8 17.01 9.20 15.90
CA PHE A 8 16.99 7.76 15.69
C PHE A 8 18.39 7.26 15.35
N SER A 9 19.12 6.79 16.36
CA SER A 9 20.45 6.21 16.14
C SER A 9 20.35 4.91 15.32
N VAL A 10 21.06 4.83 14.20
CA VAL A 10 21.07 3.65 13.34
C VAL A 10 22.49 3.24 13.02
N ALA A 11 22.77 1.95 13.13
CA ALA A 11 23.99 1.34 12.60
C ALA A 11 23.64 0.54 11.35
N GLY A 12 24.44 0.66 10.30
CA GLY A 12 24.18 -0.04 9.05
C GLY A 12 25.43 -0.29 8.22
N LYS A 13 25.31 -1.22 7.28
CA LYS A 13 26.38 -1.62 6.38
C LYS A 13 25.84 -1.83 4.97
N THR A 14 26.58 -1.31 4.01
CA THR A 14 26.35 -1.55 2.58
C THR A 14 26.95 -2.88 2.14
N GLY A 15 26.30 -3.53 1.19
CA GLY A 15 26.82 -4.64 0.41
C GLY A 15 26.55 -4.41 -1.07
N THR A 16 27.29 -5.13 -1.89
CA THR A 16 27.06 -5.24 -3.33
C THR A 16 27.19 -6.70 -3.68
N ALA A 17 26.22 -7.26 -4.41
CA ALA A 17 26.31 -8.62 -4.93
C ALA A 17 26.42 -8.60 -6.45
N GLU A 18 27.41 -9.31 -6.98
CA GLU A 18 27.75 -9.31 -8.40
C GLU A 18 27.30 -10.61 -9.07
N VAL A 19 26.67 -10.50 -10.23
CA VAL A 19 26.35 -11.65 -11.10
C VAL A 19 26.91 -11.40 -12.48
N ARG A 20 27.64 -12.37 -13.03
CA ARG A 20 28.29 -12.22 -14.34
C ARG A 20 27.27 -11.90 -15.43
N GLY A 21 27.50 -10.79 -16.14
CA GLY A 21 26.64 -10.35 -17.24
C GLY A 21 25.39 -9.57 -16.82
N LYS A 22 25.30 -9.18 -15.54
CA LYS A 22 24.23 -8.36 -14.97
C LYS A 22 24.79 -7.12 -14.29
N ALA A 23 23.93 -6.14 -14.01
CA ALA A 23 24.32 -5.04 -13.14
C ALA A 23 24.40 -5.50 -11.68
N ASP A 24 25.15 -4.76 -10.87
CA ASP A 24 25.33 -5.04 -9.46
C ASP A 24 24.01 -4.96 -8.68
N THR A 25 23.85 -5.84 -7.71
CA THR A 25 22.73 -5.82 -6.74
C THR A 25 23.10 -4.95 -5.55
N SER A 26 22.27 -3.94 -5.26
CA SER A 26 22.44 -3.01 -4.15
C SER A 26 21.90 -3.60 -2.86
N ILE A 27 22.74 -3.68 -1.82
CA ILE A 27 22.36 -4.26 -0.53
C ILE A 27 22.63 -3.24 0.59
N PHE A 28 21.71 -3.14 1.54
CA PHE A 28 21.92 -2.41 2.78
C PHE A 28 21.24 -3.13 3.94
N ALA A 29 21.97 -3.35 5.03
CA ALA A 29 21.44 -3.91 6.26
C ALA A 29 21.65 -2.91 7.41
N ALA A 30 20.63 -2.70 8.24
CA ALA A 30 20.70 -1.77 9.36
C ALA A 30 19.83 -2.23 10.55
N PHE A 31 20.17 -1.74 11.73
CA PHE A 31 19.37 -1.91 12.94
C PHE A 31 19.36 -0.61 13.77
N GLY A 32 18.32 -0.44 14.57
CA GLY A 32 18.21 0.68 15.51
C GLY A 32 17.02 0.57 16.48
N PRO A 33 16.95 1.44 17.50
CA PRO A 33 18.01 2.33 17.97
C PRO A 33 19.29 1.57 18.38
N VAL A 34 20.48 2.17 18.24
CA VAL A 34 21.77 1.45 18.45
C VAL A 34 21.93 0.91 19.87
N GLU A 35 21.58 1.72 20.87
CA GLU A 35 21.75 1.38 22.30
C GLU A 35 20.76 0.32 22.79
N ALA A 36 19.55 0.29 22.21
CA ALA A 36 18.49 -0.65 22.52
C ALA A 36 17.75 -1.07 21.24
N PRO A 37 18.33 -1.99 20.45
CA PRO A 37 17.78 -2.37 19.15
C PRO A 37 16.38 -2.98 19.27
N THR A 38 15.44 -2.41 18.52
CA THR A 38 14.05 -2.90 18.44
C THR A 38 13.66 -3.25 17.02
N HIS A 39 14.35 -2.70 16.02
CA HIS A 39 14.05 -2.88 14.61
C HIS A 39 15.31 -3.22 13.81
N THR A 40 15.14 -4.08 12.80
CA THR A 40 16.16 -4.43 11.81
C THR A 40 15.55 -4.35 10.42
N LEU A 41 16.30 -3.84 9.46
CA LEU A 41 15.89 -3.74 8.06
C LEU A 41 17.01 -4.22 7.15
N VAL A 42 16.63 -4.98 6.12
CA VAL A 42 17.51 -5.36 5.01
C VAL A 42 16.82 -4.98 3.70
N ALA A 43 17.50 -4.17 2.89
CA ALA A 43 17.08 -3.82 1.54
C ALA A 43 18.01 -4.51 0.53
N ILE A 44 17.41 -5.22 -0.43
CA ILE A 44 18.10 -5.86 -1.55
C ILE A 44 17.39 -5.39 -2.82
N LEU A 45 18.12 -4.72 -3.71
CA LEU A 45 17.63 -4.27 -4.99
C LEU A 45 18.51 -4.87 -6.09
N GLU A 46 17.93 -5.76 -6.89
CA GLU A 46 18.64 -6.45 -7.95
C GLU A 46 18.95 -5.50 -9.12
N GLU A 47 20.15 -5.66 -9.70
CA GLU A 47 20.60 -4.91 -10.88
C GLU A 47 20.50 -3.38 -10.75
N SER A 48 20.62 -2.85 -9.53
CA SER A 48 20.42 -1.44 -9.20
C SER A 48 21.70 -0.70 -8.81
N GLY A 49 22.88 -1.27 -9.06
CA GLY A 49 24.17 -0.65 -8.74
C GLY A 49 24.59 -0.81 -7.27
N PHE A 50 25.22 0.23 -6.70
CA PHE A 50 25.87 0.13 -5.39
C PHE A 50 24.91 0.26 -4.19
N GLY A 51 25.21 -0.45 -3.10
CA GLY A 51 24.48 -0.40 -1.82
C GLY A 51 24.28 1.02 -1.25
N SER A 52 25.31 1.86 -1.34
CA SER A 52 25.31 3.22 -0.78
C SER A 52 24.45 4.21 -1.55
N SER A 53 24.26 4.01 -2.85
CA SER A 53 23.53 4.96 -3.71
C SER A 53 22.04 4.66 -3.81
N VAL A 54 21.61 3.43 -3.55
CA VAL A 54 20.22 3.01 -3.75
C VAL A 54 19.61 2.39 -2.50
N ALA A 55 20.16 1.28 -2.00
CA ALA A 55 19.59 0.57 -0.86
C ALA A 55 19.62 1.39 0.45
N ALA A 56 20.68 2.15 0.70
CA ALA A 56 20.78 2.97 1.92
C ALA A 56 19.75 4.13 1.97
N PRO A 57 19.57 4.95 0.91
CA PRO A 57 18.48 5.94 0.88
C PRO A 57 17.08 5.34 1.00
N LEU A 58 16.82 4.18 0.37
CA LEU A 58 15.55 3.48 0.51
C LEU A 58 15.31 3.07 1.98
N ALA A 59 16.32 2.45 2.60
CA ALA A 59 16.27 2.03 3.99
C ALA A 59 16.00 3.21 4.92
N ALA A 60 16.61 4.37 4.68
CA ALA A 60 16.35 5.60 5.45
C ALA A 60 14.87 6.01 5.39
N ARG A 61 14.26 6.03 4.20
CA ARG A 61 12.83 6.38 4.02
C ARG A 61 11.89 5.44 4.78
N VAL A 62 12.22 4.15 4.81
CA VAL A 62 11.40 3.14 5.52
C VAL A 62 11.59 3.27 7.02
N LEU A 63 12.84 3.31 7.50
CA LEU A 63 13.16 3.39 8.92
C LEU A 63 12.63 4.68 9.55
N GLU A 64 12.63 5.80 8.84
CA GLU A 64 12.08 7.06 9.33
C GLU A 64 10.60 6.92 9.69
N LYS A 65 9.80 6.32 8.80
CA LYS A 65 8.37 6.07 9.07
C LYS A 65 8.17 5.08 10.20
N VAL A 66 8.99 4.04 10.26
CA VAL A 66 8.95 3.02 11.32
C VAL A 66 9.20 3.65 12.68
N PHE A 67 10.27 4.43 12.82
CA PHE A 67 10.61 5.06 14.11
C PHE A 67 9.66 6.21 14.47
N ALA A 68 9.13 6.94 13.49
CA ALA A 68 8.09 7.94 13.72
C ALA A 68 6.72 7.33 14.09
N GLY A 69 6.56 6.00 14.00
CA GLY A 69 5.27 5.34 14.25
C GLY A 69 4.18 5.72 13.26
N THR A 70 4.56 6.11 12.03
CA THR A 70 3.63 6.56 10.97
C THR A 70 3.36 5.50 9.92
N VAL A 71 3.87 4.28 10.12
CA VAL A 71 3.55 3.14 9.25
C VAL A 71 2.10 2.72 9.53
N PRO A 72 1.20 2.79 8.53
CA PRO A 72 -0.18 2.34 8.72
C PRO A 72 -0.21 0.83 8.98
N GLU A 73 -1.17 0.38 9.79
CA GLU A 73 -1.39 -1.04 10.01
C GLU A 73 -1.73 -1.73 8.69
N ALA A 74 -1.01 -2.80 8.38
CA ALA A 74 -1.27 -3.56 7.18
C ALA A 74 -2.57 -4.36 7.37
N PRO A 75 -3.54 -4.24 6.42
CA PRO A 75 -4.78 -5.00 6.51
C PRO A 75 -4.50 -6.51 6.49
N LEU A 76 -5.30 -7.26 7.25
CA LEU A 76 -5.22 -8.71 7.27
C LEU A 76 -5.47 -9.28 5.86
N ALA A 77 -4.91 -10.46 5.57
CA ALA A 77 -5.11 -11.10 4.26
C ALA A 77 -6.60 -11.26 3.89
N ALA A 78 -7.45 -11.53 4.89
CA ALA A 78 -8.90 -11.63 4.71
C ALA A 78 -9.54 -10.27 4.38
N GLU A 79 -9.11 -9.18 5.02
CA GLU A 79 -9.57 -7.82 4.73
C GLU A 79 -9.12 -7.36 3.34
N ARG A 80 -7.88 -7.64 2.96
CA ARG A 80 -7.37 -7.39 1.60
C ARG A 80 -8.21 -8.11 0.55
N TYR A 81 -8.50 -9.40 0.79
CA TYR A 81 -9.37 -10.18 -0.08
C TYR A 81 -10.78 -9.58 -0.17
N ALA A 82 -11.38 -9.24 0.98
CA ALA A 82 -12.70 -8.63 1.04
C ALA A 82 -12.76 -7.32 0.24
N ARG A 83 -11.79 -6.42 0.44
CA ARG A 83 -11.67 -5.16 -0.31
C ARG A 83 -11.51 -5.40 -1.81
N SER A 84 -10.65 -6.32 -2.23
CA SER A 84 -10.48 -6.66 -3.65
C SER A 84 -11.74 -7.27 -4.28
N ALA A 85 -12.44 -8.14 -3.56
CA ALA A 85 -13.69 -8.75 -4.04
C ALA A 85 -14.86 -7.76 -4.07
N ALA A 86 -14.88 -6.80 -3.14
CA ALA A 86 -15.90 -5.75 -3.07
C ALA A 86 -15.68 -4.63 -4.11
N LEU A 87 -14.43 -4.39 -4.54
CA LEU A 87 -14.08 -3.26 -5.39
C LEU A 87 -14.95 -3.11 -6.65
N PRO A 88 -15.25 -4.16 -7.45
CA PRO A 88 -16.12 -4.00 -8.62
C PRO A 88 -17.53 -3.53 -8.26
N LEU A 89 -18.10 -4.03 -7.15
CA LEU A 89 -19.41 -3.59 -6.66
C LEU A 89 -19.36 -2.16 -6.14
N CYS A 90 -18.29 -1.79 -5.44
CA CYS A 90 -18.10 -0.42 -4.95
C CYS A 90 -17.92 0.60 -6.08
N VAL A 91 -17.21 0.22 -7.16
CA VAL A 91 -17.11 1.06 -8.36
C VAL A 91 -18.48 1.22 -9.03
N ALA A 92 -19.23 0.14 -9.20
CA ALA A 92 -20.58 0.19 -9.76
C ALA A 92 -21.53 1.05 -8.90
N TRP A 93 -21.47 0.89 -7.57
CA TRP A 93 -22.23 1.70 -6.62
C TRP A 93 -21.88 3.18 -6.71
N HIS A 94 -20.58 3.52 -6.74
CA HIS A 94 -20.11 4.90 -6.87
C HIS A 94 -20.60 5.54 -8.18
N GLN A 95 -20.55 4.82 -9.30
CA GLN A 95 -21.05 5.29 -10.59
C GLN A 95 -22.57 5.52 -10.57
N TRP A 96 -23.33 4.60 -9.97
CA TRP A 96 -24.77 4.78 -9.77
C TRP A 96 -25.08 5.99 -8.87
N ARG A 97 -24.33 6.17 -7.77
CA ARG A 97 -24.48 7.30 -6.84
C ARG A 97 -24.06 8.63 -7.47
N SER A 98 -23.10 8.65 -8.38
CA SER A 98 -22.61 9.88 -9.02
C SER A 98 -23.31 10.21 -10.35
N GLY A 99 -24.10 9.29 -10.91
CA GLY A 99 -24.84 9.47 -12.17
C GLY A 99 -26.12 10.33 -12.07
N ASP A 100 -26.84 10.48 -13.18
CA ASP A 100 -28.14 11.17 -13.24
C ASP A 100 -29.30 10.21 -12.86
N THR A 101 -30.44 10.79 -12.47
CA THR A 101 -31.63 10.15 -11.91
C THR A 101 -32.19 9.03 -12.80
N LEU A 102 -32.12 9.15 -14.13
CA LEU A 102 -32.64 8.14 -15.07
C LEU A 102 -31.80 6.86 -15.09
N ALA A 103 -30.46 6.97 -15.05
CA ALA A 103 -29.57 5.81 -15.00
C ALA A 103 -29.73 5.01 -13.69
N ARG A 104 -30.21 5.66 -12.62
CA ARG A 104 -30.47 5.01 -11.33
C ARG A 104 -31.68 4.07 -11.35
N LEU A 105 -32.67 4.34 -12.20
CA LEU A 105 -33.91 3.55 -12.33
C LEU A 105 -33.70 2.28 -13.16
N GLU A 106 -32.82 2.31 -14.16
CA GLU A 106 -32.55 1.16 -15.05
C GLU A 106 -31.69 0.07 -14.38
N ALA A 107 -30.87 0.42 -13.38
CA ALA A 107 -29.95 -0.51 -12.71
C ALA A 107 -30.58 -1.29 -11.53
N ALA A 108 -31.80 -0.94 -11.11
CA ALA A 108 -32.49 -1.58 -9.98
C ALA A 108 -33.27 -2.83 -10.43
N ASP A 109 -32.58 -3.91 -10.84
CA ASP A 109 -33.18 -5.25 -10.93
C ASP A 109 -32.83 -6.06 -9.67
N PRO A 110 -33.78 -6.22 -8.72
CA PRO A 110 -33.54 -6.84 -7.43
C PRO A 110 -33.50 -8.39 -7.47
N SER A 111 -33.53 -9.02 -8.65
CA SER A 111 -33.67 -10.49 -8.75
C SER A 111 -32.34 -11.28 -8.79
N SER A 112 -31.19 -10.61 -8.82
CA SER A 112 -29.87 -11.26 -8.93
C SER A 112 -29.24 -11.63 -7.58
N ALA A 113 -29.98 -12.34 -6.73
CA ALA A 113 -29.53 -12.73 -5.40
C ALA A 113 -29.38 -14.25 -5.24
N GLU A 114 -28.70 -14.95 -6.16
CA GLU A 114 -28.25 -16.33 -5.90
C GLU A 114 -26.85 -16.60 -6.49
N ALA A 115 -25.82 -16.23 -5.72
CA ALA A 115 -24.51 -16.89 -5.72
C ALA A 115 -23.80 -16.49 -4.42
N GLY A 116 -23.00 -17.38 -3.83
CA GLY A 116 -22.23 -17.14 -2.60
C GLY A 116 -21.08 -16.13 -2.75
N GLY A 117 -21.37 -14.96 -3.31
CA GLY A 117 -20.47 -13.87 -3.59
C GLY A 117 -20.72 -12.63 -2.71
N PRO A 118 -19.96 -11.55 -2.95
CA PRO A 118 -20.12 -10.28 -2.25
C PRO A 118 -21.54 -9.71 -2.44
N VAL A 119 -22.20 -9.32 -1.36
CA VAL A 119 -23.55 -8.71 -1.40
C VAL A 119 -23.42 -7.23 -1.10
N LEU A 120 -23.88 -6.38 -2.02
CA LEU A 120 -23.94 -4.91 -1.89
C LEU A 120 -25.34 -4.48 -1.46
N ASP A 121 -25.44 -3.63 -0.44
CA ASP A 121 -26.69 -2.95 -0.09
C ASP A 121 -26.74 -1.51 -0.63
N ALA A 122 -27.92 -0.89 -0.54
CA ALA A 122 -28.14 0.47 -1.02
C ALA A 122 -27.32 1.54 -0.27
N SER A 123 -26.85 1.22 0.95
CA SER A 123 -26.01 2.13 1.75
C SER A 123 -24.55 2.16 1.31
N GLY A 124 -24.16 1.32 0.34
CA GLY A 124 -22.78 1.23 -0.12
C GLY A 124 -21.93 0.30 0.73
N ARG A 125 -22.54 -0.66 1.43
CA ARG A 125 -21.79 -1.69 2.18
C ARG A 125 -21.79 -3.00 1.45
N VAL A 126 -20.62 -3.61 1.37
CA VAL A 126 -20.44 -4.95 0.81
C VAL A 126 -19.98 -5.90 1.89
N VAL A 127 -20.63 -7.06 2.02
CA VAL A 127 -20.18 -8.12 2.93
C VAL A 127 -19.51 -9.24 2.14
N VAL A 128 -18.25 -9.53 2.47
CA VAL A 128 -17.47 -10.63 1.88
C VAL A 128 -17.01 -11.56 2.99
N ARG A 129 -17.57 -12.78 3.03
CA ARG A 129 -17.21 -13.81 4.04
C ARG A 129 -17.25 -13.29 5.49
N GLY A 130 -18.25 -12.45 5.80
CA GLY A 130 -18.42 -11.85 7.13
C GLY A 130 -17.60 -10.58 7.40
N ILE A 131 -16.75 -10.16 6.46
CA ILE A 131 -16.03 -8.88 6.52
C ILE A 131 -16.85 -7.81 5.81
N GLN A 132 -17.15 -6.72 6.50
CA GLN A 132 -17.85 -5.58 5.94
C GLN A 132 -16.85 -4.62 5.29
N VAL A 133 -17.15 -4.18 4.07
CA VAL A 133 -16.40 -3.17 3.32
C VAL A 133 -17.31 -1.99 3.08
N ASP A 134 -16.83 -0.80 3.41
CA ASP A 134 -17.50 0.47 3.10
C ASP A 134 -17.02 0.98 1.74
N CYS A 135 -17.95 1.12 0.79
CA CYS A 135 -17.60 1.49 -0.58
C CYS A 135 -17.20 2.96 -0.72
N GLU A 136 -17.67 3.87 0.14
CA GLU A 136 -17.24 5.27 0.07
C GLU A 136 -15.76 5.33 0.45
N HIS A 137 -15.40 4.76 1.60
CA HIS A 137 -14.02 4.75 2.07
C HIS A 137 -13.07 4.00 1.12
N LEU A 138 -13.48 2.83 0.60
CA LEU A 138 -12.65 2.07 -0.32
C LEU A 138 -12.38 2.84 -1.62
N ILE A 139 -13.35 3.59 -2.13
CA ILE A 139 -13.18 4.36 -3.37
C ILE A 139 -12.30 5.58 -3.12
N GLU A 140 -12.47 6.30 -2.00
CA GLU A 140 -11.58 7.41 -1.61
C GLU A 140 -10.12 6.94 -1.55
N GLU A 141 -9.82 5.85 -0.84
CA GLU A 141 -8.46 5.32 -0.74
C GLU A 141 -7.87 4.93 -2.11
N VAL A 142 -8.69 4.38 -3.01
CA VAL A 142 -8.25 4.00 -4.35
C VAL A 142 -7.96 5.24 -5.20
N LEU A 143 -8.83 6.25 -5.15
CA LEU A 143 -8.65 7.51 -5.88
C LEU A 143 -7.43 8.29 -5.38
N ASP A 144 -7.22 8.37 -4.07
CA ASP A 144 -6.06 9.01 -3.46
C ASP A 144 -4.74 8.42 -3.99
N VAL A 145 -4.66 7.10 -4.14
CA VAL A 145 -3.48 6.45 -4.73
C VAL A 145 -3.26 6.91 -6.18
N PHE A 146 -4.31 7.03 -6.98
CA PHE A 146 -4.18 7.49 -8.36
C PHE A 146 -3.81 8.97 -8.45
N GLU A 147 -4.30 9.81 -7.55
CA GLU A 147 -3.89 11.21 -7.47
C GLU A 147 -2.40 11.33 -7.14
N VAL A 148 -1.90 10.60 -6.13
CA VAL A 148 -0.47 10.55 -5.78
C VAL A 148 0.39 10.04 -6.94
N VAL A 149 -0.09 9.05 -7.70
CA VAL A 149 0.61 8.55 -8.89
C VAL A 149 0.61 9.59 -10.03
N SER A 150 -0.46 10.39 -10.15
CA SER A 150 -0.60 11.41 -11.20
C SER A 150 0.18 12.70 -10.94
N THR A 151 0.37 13.08 -9.67
CA THR A 151 1.09 14.30 -9.29
C THR A 151 2.60 14.17 -9.39
N GLY A 152 3.13 12.97 -9.66
CA GLY A 152 4.54 12.80 -9.97
C GLY A 152 5.47 13.36 -8.88
N GLU A 153 5.09 13.29 -7.60
CA GLU A 153 6.05 13.45 -6.50
C GLU A 153 6.95 12.21 -6.40
N GLY A 154 7.69 11.97 -7.48
CA GLY A 154 8.95 11.25 -7.45
C GLY A 154 9.92 12.08 -6.62
N THR A 155 9.97 11.82 -5.32
CA THR A 155 11.03 12.33 -4.45
C THR A 155 12.36 11.75 -4.92
N GLY A 156 13.09 12.52 -5.74
CA GLY A 156 14.53 12.41 -5.94
C GLY A 156 15.32 12.84 -4.71
#